data_AF-A0A6V6Z7C1-F1
#
_entry.id   AF-A0A6V6Z7C1-F1
#
_cell.length_a   1.000
_cell.length_b   1.000
_cell.length_c   1.000
_cell.angle_alpha   90.00
_cell.angle_beta   90.00
_cell.angle_gamma   90.00
#
_symmetry.space_group_name_H-M   'P 1'
#
loop_
_entity.id
_entity.type
_entity.pdbx_description
1 polymer ?
#
loop_
_entity_poly.entity_id
_entity_poly.type
_entity_poly.pdbx_seq_one_letter_code
_entity_poly.pdbx_strand_id
1 'polypeptide(L)'
;MNLLKIFLAIIVLLTASNSVKAQKMPVLSEINCPVSQNDLLLSGKLFASAPPILLRVFNEDSEYAVLQLGKRKSRLYLYFKIFTDNVCVKQEQPLELYFKNGDMYVLKNSFAVNCDGTAVMELTGADIKKLNANTINSIKFYTLKRDYEFSPSAADNQNFKHYLNCLKVYKIRKK
;
A
#
# COMPACT_ATOMS: atom_id res chain seq x y z
N MET A 1 46.15 -46.18 6.53
CA MET A 1 44.76 -45.71 6.29
C MET A 1 44.85 -44.57 5.28
N ASN A 2 44.50 -44.84 4.01
CA ASN A 2 44.98 -44.05 2.87
C ASN A 2 44.38 -42.64 2.81
N LEU A 3 45.23 -41.63 2.99
CA LEU A 3 44.93 -40.20 2.76
C LEU A 3 44.24 -39.93 1.42
N LEU A 4 44.53 -40.75 0.40
CA LEU A 4 43.89 -40.69 -0.91
C LEU A 4 42.36 -40.90 -0.85
N LYS A 5 41.87 -41.78 0.04
CA LYS A 5 40.43 -42.05 0.18
C LYS A 5 39.70 -40.89 0.88
N ILE A 6 40.39 -40.18 1.77
CA ILE A 6 39.83 -39.01 2.48
C ILE A 6 39.71 -37.83 1.51
N PHE A 7 40.73 -37.60 0.66
CA PHE A 7 40.66 -36.57 -0.37
C PHE A 7 39.56 -36.82 -1.40
N LEU A 8 39.36 -38.07 -1.83
CA LEU A 8 38.28 -38.44 -2.74
C LEU A 8 36.89 -38.21 -2.14
N ALA A 9 36.70 -38.46 -0.84
CA ALA A 9 35.43 -38.21 -0.16
C ALA A 9 35.09 -36.70 -0.10
N ILE A 10 36.09 -35.83 0.11
CA ILE A 10 35.89 -34.37 0.21
C ILE A 10 35.55 -33.77 -1.17
N ILE A 11 36.12 -34.29 -2.26
CA ILE A 11 35.84 -33.81 -3.63
C ILE A 11 34.41 -34.17 -4.07
N VAL A 12 33.89 -35.33 -3.66
CA VAL A 12 32.49 -35.72 -3.93
C VAL A 12 31.49 -34.87 -3.14
N LEU A 13 31.83 -34.44 -1.92
CA LEU A 13 30.98 -33.55 -1.12
C LEU A 13 30.92 -32.11 -1.65
N LEU A 14 31.98 -31.60 -2.28
CA LEU A 14 32.02 -30.24 -2.84
C LEU A 14 31.30 -30.13 -4.20
N THR A 15 31.14 -31.23 -4.92
CA THR A 15 30.50 -31.25 -6.26
C THR A 15 28.99 -31.47 -6.21
N ALA A 16 28.44 -31.87 -5.07
CA ALA A 16 26.99 -31.98 -4.84
C ALA A 16 26.32 -30.63 -4.48
N SER A 17 26.90 -29.52 -4.95
CA SER A 17 26.27 -28.20 -4.91
C SER A 17 25.11 -28.16 -5.91
N ASN A 18 24.02 -28.85 -5.56
CA ASN A 18 22.77 -28.73 -6.29
C ASN A 18 22.38 -27.26 -6.27
N SER A 19 22.50 -26.62 -7.43
CA SER A 19 21.91 -25.32 -7.68
C SER A 19 20.41 -25.50 -7.52
N VAL A 20 19.90 -25.21 -6.32
CA VAL A 20 18.47 -25.02 -6.09
C VAL A 20 18.11 -23.80 -6.93
N LYS A 21 17.69 -24.04 -8.17
CA LYS A 21 16.99 -23.03 -8.96
C LYS A 21 15.82 -22.62 -8.10
N ALA A 22 15.90 -21.41 -7.54
CA ALA A 22 14.78 -20.76 -6.90
C ALA A 22 13.58 -20.95 -7.83
N GLN A 23 12.61 -21.75 -7.38
CA GLN A 23 11.37 -21.91 -8.11
C GLN A 23 10.80 -20.50 -8.25
N LYS A 24 10.67 -20.02 -9.49
CA LYS A 24 9.87 -18.83 -9.77
C LYS A 24 8.53 -19.11 -9.12
N MET A 25 8.21 -18.35 -8.07
CA MET A 25 6.88 -18.39 -7.44
C MET A 25 5.83 -18.41 -8.55
N PRO A 26 4.79 -19.23 -8.40
CA PRO A 26 3.78 -19.41 -9.43
C PRO A 26 3.30 -18.04 -9.91
N VAL A 27 3.26 -17.95 -11.22
CA VAL A 27 3.00 -16.74 -11.99
C VAL A 27 1.76 -16.06 -11.44
N LEU A 28 1.88 -14.74 -11.34
CA LEU A 28 0.89 -13.71 -11.04
C LEU A 28 -0.44 -13.78 -11.83
N SER A 29 -0.69 -14.85 -12.58
CA SER A 29 -1.79 -15.04 -13.53
C SER A 29 -3.15 -15.27 -12.88
N GLU A 30 -3.23 -15.50 -11.56
CA GLU A 30 -4.50 -15.74 -10.85
C GLU A 30 -5.00 -14.55 -10.01
N ILE A 31 -4.21 -13.49 -9.83
CA ILE A 31 -4.70 -12.32 -9.09
C ILE A 31 -5.49 -11.44 -10.07
N ASN A 32 -6.81 -11.60 -10.09
CA ASN A 32 -7.69 -10.67 -10.79
C ASN A 32 -7.60 -9.29 -10.12
N CYS A 33 -6.76 -8.42 -10.71
CA CYS A 33 -6.44 -7.11 -10.18
C CYS A 33 -7.26 -6.03 -10.91
N PRO A 34 -8.18 -5.33 -10.24
CA PRO A 34 -8.98 -4.27 -10.84
C PRO A 34 -8.18 -2.96 -10.95
N VAL A 35 -6.95 -3.01 -11.46
CA VAL A 35 -6.08 -1.84 -11.62
C VAL A 35 -6.28 -1.26 -13.02
N SER A 36 -6.70 0.00 -13.09
CA SER A 36 -6.75 0.78 -14.32
C SER A 36 -5.52 1.68 -14.43
N GLN A 37 -5.05 1.93 -15.65
CA GLN A 37 -3.98 2.90 -15.91
C GLN A 37 -4.53 4.03 -16.76
N ASN A 38 -4.35 5.28 -16.30
CA ASN A 38 -4.71 6.48 -17.03
C ASN A 38 -3.55 7.50 -17.03
N ASP A 39 -3.67 8.49 -17.90
CA ASP A 39 -2.69 9.58 -18.08
C ASP A 39 -3.35 10.97 -18.10
N LEU A 40 -4.70 10.99 -18.16
CA LEU A 40 -5.53 12.20 -18.26
C LEU A 40 -5.38 13.13 -17.05
N LEU A 41 -5.17 12.60 -15.85
CA LEU A 41 -5.27 13.37 -14.60
C LEU A 41 -3.94 13.98 -14.12
N LEU A 42 -2.80 13.62 -14.72
CA LEU A 42 -1.47 14.04 -14.26
C LEU A 42 -0.61 14.65 -15.37
N SER A 43 -1.23 15.46 -16.24
CA SER A 43 -0.53 16.15 -17.34
C SER A 43 0.24 15.15 -18.23
N GLY A 44 -0.37 14.02 -18.56
CA GLY A 44 0.25 12.96 -19.38
C GLY A 44 1.18 12.01 -18.63
N LYS A 45 1.34 12.15 -17.31
CA LYS A 45 2.13 11.21 -16.49
C LYS A 45 1.33 9.93 -16.26
N LEU A 46 1.91 8.81 -16.65
CA LEU A 46 1.34 7.47 -16.43
C LEU A 46 1.14 7.18 -14.95
N PHE A 47 -0.08 6.77 -14.62
CA PHE A 47 -0.47 6.41 -13.27
C PHE A 47 -1.47 5.26 -13.29
N ALA A 48 -1.27 4.29 -12.40
CA ALA A 48 -2.15 3.16 -12.23
C ALA A 48 -2.89 3.27 -10.89
N SER A 49 -4.20 3.08 -10.89
CA SER A 49 -5.06 3.20 -9.72
C SER A 49 -5.85 1.94 -9.48
N ALA A 50 -5.99 1.55 -8.21
CA ALA A 50 -7.01 0.60 -7.79
C ALA A 50 -8.37 1.31 -7.60
N PRO A 51 -9.49 0.59 -7.49
CA PRO A 51 -10.78 1.18 -7.19
C PRO A 51 -10.74 1.90 -5.83
N PRO A 52 -11.46 3.02 -5.69
CA PRO A 52 -11.54 3.73 -4.42
C PRO A 52 -12.37 2.93 -3.39
N ILE A 53 -11.96 3.01 -2.13
CA ILE A 53 -12.72 2.54 -0.97
C ILE A 53 -13.42 3.76 -0.38
N LEU A 54 -14.76 3.72 -0.36
CA LEU A 54 -15.58 4.79 0.21
C LEU A 54 -15.74 4.56 1.71
N LEU A 55 -15.36 5.54 2.52
CA LEU A 55 -15.41 5.50 3.97
C LEU A 55 -16.37 6.57 4.46
N ARG A 56 -17.33 6.18 5.29
CA ARG A 56 -18.25 7.11 5.96
C ARG A 56 -17.58 7.67 7.22
N VAL A 57 -17.73 8.98 7.45
CA VAL A 57 -17.29 9.61 8.70
C VAL A 57 -18.12 9.07 9.86
N PHE A 58 -17.48 8.74 10.98
CA PHE A 58 -18.14 8.25 12.17
C PHE A 58 -19.09 9.32 12.75
N ASN A 59 -20.29 8.90 13.15
CA ASN A 59 -21.35 9.77 13.69
C ASN A 59 -21.84 10.92 12.78
N GLU A 60 -21.55 10.87 11.49
CA GLU A 60 -22.05 11.84 10.50
C GLU A 60 -22.90 11.13 9.44
N ASP A 61 -23.98 11.76 9.00
CA ASP A 61 -24.94 11.13 8.07
C ASP A 61 -24.60 11.28 6.59
N SER A 62 -23.87 12.34 6.23
CA SER A 62 -23.67 12.73 4.82
C SER A 62 -22.22 13.01 4.44
N GLU A 63 -21.26 12.69 5.31
CA GLU A 63 -19.85 12.95 5.04
C GLU A 63 -19.07 11.67 4.75
N TYR A 64 -18.30 11.73 3.68
CA TYR A 64 -17.56 10.59 3.15
C TYR A 64 -16.14 11.00 2.77
N ALA A 65 -15.24 10.03 2.86
CA ALA A 65 -13.92 10.11 2.28
C ALA A 65 -13.67 8.95 1.33
N VAL A 66 -12.77 9.15 0.38
CA VAL A 66 -12.22 8.09 -0.45
C VAL A 66 -10.79 7.80 0.00
N LEU A 67 -10.53 6.53 0.22
CA LEU A 67 -9.21 5.95 0.34
C LEU A 67 -8.89 5.22 -0.95
N GLN A 68 -7.85 5.64 -1.67
CA GLN A 68 -7.48 5.05 -2.95
C GLN A 68 -5.98 4.79 -3.02
N LEU A 69 -5.60 3.61 -3.51
CA LEU A 69 -4.20 3.29 -3.78
C LEU A 69 -3.87 3.50 -5.25
N GLY A 70 -2.65 3.95 -5.50
CA GLY A 70 -2.12 4.02 -6.86
C GLY A 70 -0.62 3.84 -6.94
N LYS A 71 -0.12 3.80 -8.18
CA LYS A 71 1.27 3.55 -8.52
C LYS A 71 1.73 4.50 -9.59
N ARG A 72 2.89 5.11 -9.35
CA ARG A 72 3.64 5.88 -10.34
C ARG A 72 5.08 5.40 -10.36
N LYS A 73 5.58 5.08 -11.55
CA LYS A 73 6.86 4.37 -11.72
C LYS A 73 6.90 3.12 -10.81
N SER A 74 7.84 3.05 -9.88
CA SER A 74 7.97 1.97 -8.88
C SER A 74 7.40 2.34 -7.51
N ARG A 75 6.86 3.55 -7.33
CA ARG A 75 6.38 4.07 -6.05
C ARG A 75 4.87 3.88 -5.91
N LEU A 76 4.44 3.50 -4.71
CA LEU A 76 3.03 3.39 -4.35
C LEU A 76 2.61 4.61 -3.56
N TYR A 77 1.38 5.04 -3.78
CA TYR A 77 0.80 6.21 -3.15
C TYR A 77 -0.56 5.84 -2.57
N LEU A 78 -0.85 6.33 -1.38
CA LEU A 78 -2.18 6.35 -0.79
C LEU A 78 -2.74 7.76 -0.96
N TYR A 79 -3.94 7.84 -1.53
CA TYR A 79 -4.71 9.06 -1.67
C TYR A 79 -5.87 8.98 -0.70
N PHE A 80 -6.02 10.01 0.11
CA PHE A 80 -7.12 10.15 1.05
C PHE A 80 -7.80 11.50 0.79
N LYS A 81 -9.06 11.49 0.38
CA LYS A 81 -9.81 12.72 0.08
C LYS A 81 -11.13 12.70 0.83
N ILE A 82 -11.38 13.71 1.65
CA ILE A 82 -12.70 13.95 2.23
C ILE A 82 -13.54 14.83 1.30
N PHE A 83 -14.83 14.54 1.19
CA PHE A 83 -15.79 15.30 0.38
C PHE A 83 -16.54 16.32 1.24
N THR A 84 -15.79 17.16 1.93
CA THR A 84 -16.31 18.26 2.74
C THR A 84 -15.62 19.54 2.28
N ASP A 85 -16.39 20.61 2.11
CA ASP A 85 -15.86 21.88 1.63
C ASP A 85 -14.90 22.53 2.63
N ASN A 86 -13.88 23.22 2.10
CA ASN A 86 -12.95 24.05 2.87
C ASN A 86 -12.19 23.32 3.99
N VAL A 87 -11.80 22.06 3.75
CA VAL A 87 -11.02 21.26 4.69
C VAL A 87 -9.52 21.40 4.44
N CYS A 88 -8.82 22.04 5.38
CA CYS A 88 -7.37 22.21 5.33
C CYS A 88 -6.63 21.12 6.11
N VAL A 89 -5.81 20.33 5.42
CA VAL A 89 -5.13 19.14 5.99
C VAL A 89 -3.89 19.53 6.80
N LYS A 90 -3.65 18.90 7.97
CA LYS A 90 -2.41 19.12 8.75
C LYS A 90 -1.17 18.55 8.05
N GLN A 91 -0.03 19.24 8.16
CA GLN A 91 1.19 18.91 7.42
C GLN A 91 1.91 17.65 7.95
N GLU A 92 2.09 17.54 9.27
CA GLU A 92 2.99 16.52 9.84
C GLU A 92 2.30 15.18 10.09
N GLN A 93 0.98 15.18 10.34
CA GLN A 93 0.21 14.01 10.74
C GLN A 93 -1.18 14.04 10.09
N PRO A 94 -1.29 13.94 8.76
CA PRO A 94 -2.59 14.01 8.11
C PRO A 94 -3.45 12.78 8.43
N LEU A 95 -2.84 11.60 8.59
CA LEU A 95 -3.55 10.33 8.65
C LEU A 95 -2.91 9.38 9.66
N GLU A 96 -3.68 9.03 10.69
CA GLU A 96 -3.34 7.99 11.66
C GLU A 96 -4.21 6.77 11.47
N LEU A 97 -3.57 5.61 11.54
CA LEU A 97 -4.22 4.30 11.46
C LEU A 97 -4.12 3.64 12.82
N TYR A 98 -5.27 3.26 13.38
CA TYR A 98 -5.35 2.47 14.59
C TYR A 98 -5.68 1.04 14.18
N PHE A 99 -4.81 0.11 14.52
CA PHE A 99 -4.97 -1.29 14.16
C PHE A 99 -5.72 -2.07 15.25
N LYS A 100 -6.36 -3.18 14.86
CA LYS A 100 -7.10 -4.05 15.81
C LYS A 100 -6.23 -4.65 16.91
N ASN A 101 -4.92 -4.73 16.71
CA ASN A 101 -3.96 -5.19 17.72
C ASN A 101 -3.58 -4.10 18.74
N GLY A 102 -4.15 -2.88 18.64
CA GLY A 102 -3.86 -1.74 19.51
C GLY A 102 -2.71 -0.85 19.02
N ASP A 103 -1.98 -1.26 17.97
CA ASP A 103 -0.90 -0.45 17.41
C ASP A 103 -1.45 0.77 16.68
N MET A 104 -0.74 1.89 16.81
CA MET A 104 -0.97 3.12 16.05
C MET A 104 0.12 3.29 14.99
N TYR A 105 -0.25 3.82 13.82
CA TYR A 105 0.68 4.09 12.74
C TYR A 105 0.35 5.39 12.01
N VAL A 106 1.35 6.26 11.87
CA VAL A 106 1.21 7.58 11.25
C VAL A 106 1.72 7.53 9.81
N LEU A 107 0.88 7.90 8.85
CA LEU A 107 1.29 8.11 7.47
C LEU A 107 1.54 9.61 7.23
N LYS A 108 2.78 9.96 6.87
CA LYS A 108 3.19 11.36 6.67
C LYS A 108 2.75 11.88 5.31
N ASN A 109 2.26 13.12 5.26
CA ASN A 109 1.91 13.77 4.00
C ASN A 109 3.18 13.94 3.15
N SER A 110 3.11 13.60 1.87
CA SER A 110 4.22 13.81 0.93
C SER A 110 4.15 15.17 0.23
N PHE A 111 3.05 15.91 0.40
CA PHE A 111 2.77 17.17 -0.28
C PHE A 111 2.47 18.29 0.71
N ALA A 112 2.57 19.54 0.23
CA ALA A 112 2.26 20.72 1.02
C ALA A 112 0.77 20.75 1.45
N VAL A 113 0.50 21.51 2.51
CA VAL A 113 -0.86 21.77 3.00
C VAL A 113 -1.73 22.29 1.87
N ASN A 114 -2.92 21.71 1.72
CA ASN A 114 -3.99 22.22 0.86
C ASN A 114 -5.29 22.30 1.65
N CYS A 115 -6.21 23.13 1.15
CA CYS A 115 -7.57 23.29 1.67
C CYS A 115 -8.63 22.55 0.85
N ASP A 116 -8.19 21.55 0.08
CA ASP A 116 -9.00 20.75 -0.82
C ASP A 116 -9.34 19.38 -0.21
N GLY A 117 -9.14 19.21 1.11
CA GLY A 117 -9.43 17.99 1.85
C GLY A 117 -8.62 16.76 1.41
N THR A 118 -7.50 16.96 0.70
CA THR A 118 -6.76 15.86 0.05
C THR A 118 -5.39 15.66 0.70
N ALA A 119 -5.11 14.44 1.16
CA ALA A 119 -3.78 14.00 1.57
C ALA A 119 -3.25 12.94 0.62
N VAL A 120 -1.95 13.01 0.34
CA VAL A 120 -1.26 12.02 -0.50
C VAL A 120 0.02 11.57 0.19
N MET A 121 0.13 10.27 0.42
CA MET A 121 1.25 9.66 1.13
C MET A 121 1.98 8.71 0.19
N GLU A 122 3.28 8.91 -0.01
CA GLU A 122 4.15 7.91 -0.64
C GLU A 122 4.41 6.77 0.36
N LEU A 123 4.07 5.54 -0.03
CA LEU A 123 4.24 4.37 0.81
C LEU A 123 5.64 3.78 0.62
N THR A 124 6.40 3.71 1.71
CA THR A 124 7.68 3.00 1.80
C THR A 124 7.47 1.50 1.92
N GLY A 125 8.55 0.71 1.78
CA GLY A 125 8.50 -0.73 2.02
C GLY A 125 8.06 -1.10 3.44
N ALA A 126 8.40 -0.27 4.43
CA ALA A 126 8.00 -0.45 5.82
C ALA A 126 6.49 -0.21 6.00
N ASP A 127 5.96 0.88 5.40
CA ASP A 127 4.52 1.17 5.40
C ASP A 127 3.74 0.00 4.81
N ILE A 128 4.14 -0.47 3.62
CA ILE A 128 3.48 -1.59 2.93
C ILE A 128 3.48 -2.85 3.80
N LYS A 129 4.59 -3.17 4.47
CA LYS A 129 4.69 -4.34 5.35
C LYS A 129 3.74 -4.19 6.55
N LYS A 130 3.72 -3.02 7.20
CA LYS A 130 2.86 -2.77 8.36
C LYS A 130 1.38 -2.84 7.96
N LEU A 131 1.01 -2.21 6.85
CA LEU A 131 -0.36 -2.19 6.31
C LEU A 131 -0.87 -3.59 5.93
N ASN A 132 -0.03 -4.43 5.32
CA ASN A 132 -0.42 -5.81 4.97
C ASN A 132 -0.58 -6.71 6.20
N ALA A 133 0.28 -6.55 7.21
CA ALA A 133 0.29 -7.39 8.39
C ALA A 133 -0.88 -7.12 9.35
N ASN A 134 -1.46 -5.92 9.32
CA ASN A 134 -2.43 -5.48 10.32
C ASN A 134 -3.81 -5.23 9.70
N THR A 135 -4.85 -5.23 10.54
CA THR A 135 -6.21 -4.86 10.14
C THR A 135 -6.51 -3.51 10.77
N ILE A 136 -6.91 -2.55 9.93
CA ILE A 136 -7.27 -1.19 10.34
C ILE A 136 -8.61 -1.25 11.06
N ASN A 137 -8.64 -0.74 12.29
CA ASN A 137 -9.82 -0.59 13.12
C ASN A 137 -10.45 0.79 12.92
N SER A 138 -9.64 1.85 13.06
CA SER A 138 -10.07 3.21 12.75
C SER A 138 -8.97 4.01 12.04
N ILE A 139 -9.41 5.04 11.34
CA ILE A 139 -8.57 5.99 10.64
C ILE A 139 -8.93 7.36 11.18
N LYS A 140 -7.94 8.10 11.67
CA LYS A 140 -8.11 9.52 12.03
C LYS A 140 -7.46 10.39 10.97
N PHE A 141 -8.22 11.34 10.46
CA PHE A 141 -7.78 12.31 9.47
C PHE A 141 -7.76 13.70 10.11
N TYR A 142 -6.55 14.24 10.30
CA TYR A 142 -6.38 15.48 11.04
C TYR A 142 -6.38 16.69 10.13
N THR A 143 -7.16 17.69 10.52
CA THR A 143 -7.33 18.92 9.75
C THR A 143 -7.23 20.14 10.67
N LEU A 144 -7.14 21.33 10.11
CA LEU A 144 -6.96 22.55 10.89
C LEU A 144 -8.21 22.94 11.70
N LYS A 145 -9.40 22.52 11.26
CA LYS A 145 -10.67 22.93 11.89
C LYS A 145 -11.32 21.82 12.72
N ARG A 146 -11.42 20.61 12.17
CA ARG A 146 -11.96 19.44 12.87
C ARG A 146 -11.29 18.17 12.38
N ASP A 147 -11.11 17.22 13.28
CA ASP A 147 -10.55 15.93 12.93
C ASP A 147 -11.70 14.97 12.59
N TYR A 148 -11.44 14.05 11.66
CA TYR A 148 -12.44 13.09 11.19
C TYR A 148 -12.01 11.69 11.57
N GLU A 149 -12.97 10.86 11.97
CA GLU A 149 -12.72 9.44 12.25
C GLU A 149 -13.54 8.57 11.30
N PHE A 150 -12.93 7.48 10.85
CA PHE A 150 -13.54 6.50 9.95
C PHE A 150 -13.30 5.10 10.50
N SER A 151 -14.25 4.20 10.28
CA SER A 151 -14.15 2.80 10.70
C SER A 151 -14.29 1.88 9.48
N PRO A 152 -13.18 1.49 8.84
CA PRO A 152 -13.22 0.59 7.70
C PRO A 152 -13.85 -0.75 8.07
N SER A 153 -14.72 -1.27 7.20
CA SER A 153 -15.31 -2.60 7.37
C SER A 153 -14.29 -3.72 7.17
N ALA A 154 -14.70 -4.96 7.44
CA ALA A 154 -13.89 -6.14 7.11
C ALA A 154 -13.64 -6.25 5.59
N ALA A 155 -14.65 -5.92 4.77
CA ALA A 155 -14.54 -5.92 3.32
C ALA A 155 -13.57 -4.84 2.84
N ASP A 156 -13.61 -3.63 3.43
CA ASP A 156 -12.68 -2.55 3.09
C ASP A 156 -11.24 -2.94 3.39
N ASN A 157 -10.99 -3.56 4.54
CA ASN A 157 -9.66 -4.07 4.90
C ASN A 157 -9.16 -5.15 3.93
N GLN A 158 -10.04 -6.08 3.53
CA GLN A 158 -9.69 -7.12 2.55
C GLN A 158 -9.38 -6.51 1.18
N ASN A 159 -10.24 -5.61 0.70
CA ASN A 159 -10.07 -4.88 -0.55
C ASN A 159 -8.78 -4.07 -0.55
N PHE A 160 -8.49 -3.34 0.53
CA PHE A 160 -7.28 -2.54 0.68
C PHE A 160 -6.01 -3.39 0.53
N LYS A 161 -5.94 -4.53 1.22
CA LYS A 161 -4.80 -5.46 1.11
C LYS A 161 -4.67 -6.07 -0.28
N HIS A 162 -5.80 -6.47 -0.87
CA HIS A 162 -5.84 -6.98 -2.24
C HIS A 162 -5.30 -5.95 -3.23
N TYR A 163 -5.79 -4.71 -3.17
CA TYR A 163 -5.37 -3.61 -4.02
C TYR A 163 -3.89 -3.25 -3.84
N LEU A 164 -3.40 -3.24 -2.58
CA LEU A 164 -2.00 -3.00 -2.27
C LEU A 164 -1.09 -4.05 -2.91
N ASN A 165 -1.46 -5.32 -2.78
CA ASN A 165 -0.71 -6.43 -3.38
C ASN A 165 -0.75 -6.37 -4.91
N CYS A 166 -1.91 -6.08 -5.50
CA CYS A 166 -2.08 -5.87 -6.94
C CYS A 166 -1.15 -4.78 -7.48
N LEU A 167 -1.15 -3.60 -6.86
CA LEU A 167 -0.31 -2.49 -7.31
C LEU A 167 1.17 -2.78 -7.10
N LYS A 168 1.56 -3.49 -6.04
CA LYS A 168 2.97 -3.87 -5.81
C LYS A 168 3.57 -4.61 -7.01
N VAL A 169 2.84 -5.55 -7.57
CA VAL A 169 3.27 -6.38 -8.71
C VAL A 169 2.95 -5.78 -10.08
N TYR A 170 2.02 -4.82 -10.15
CA TYR A 170 1.62 -4.16 -11.38
C TYR A 170 2.80 -3.47 -12.08
N LYS A 171 2.98 -3.73 -13.37
CA LYS A 171 3.98 -3.05 -14.21
C LYS A 171 3.28 -1.98 -15.03
N ILE A 172 3.65 -0.71 -14.80
CA ILE A 172 3.15 0.41 -15.60
C ILE A 172 3.55 0.20 -17.05
N ARG A 173 2.56 0.19 -17.94
CA ARG A 173 2.77 0.04 -19.39
C ARG A 173 3.20 1.39 -19.93
N LYS A 174 4.40 1.45 -20.52
CA LYS A 174 4.86 2.64 -21.25
C LYS A 174 3.99 2.82 -22.50
N LYS A 175 3.80 4.08 -22.91
CA LYS A 175 3.32 4.39 -24.25
C LYS A 175 4.37 4.02 -25.28
#